data_AF-A0A259K3H9-F1
#
_entry.id   AF-A0A259K3H9-F1
#
_cell.length_a   1.000
_cell.length_b   1.000
_cell.length_c   1.000
_cell.angle_alpha   90.00
_cell.angle_beta   90.00
_cell.angle_gamma   90.00
#
_symmetry.space_group_name_H-M   'P 1'
#
loop_
_entity.id
_entity.type
_entity.pdbx_description
1 polymer ?
#
loop_
_entity_poly.entity_id
_entity_poly.type
_entity_poly.pdbx_seq_one_letter_code
_entity_poly.pdbx_strand_id
1 'polypeptide(L)'
;MSTTRNTRVRLMKLAAVPLLLAGLAACATPFKADVSRFQTQLPAPQGQSFAVVADDPALAGGLEFSRYADLVEAQMARLGYAQAASPEQASLLVRFDYGVDNGRERVRSTGFADPFWGSWHSYRPVYYRTRSGYIRRIHPSSAWGYGFHDPWFGGGEVESYTVFTSGIDLKIDNVASGQRLFEGKAEAVSTSNRLPHLVPNLVEAMFTDFPGNSGETVRITIAPDKKTVRRID
;
A
#
# COMPACT_ATOMS: atom_id res chain seq x y z
N MET A 1 -42.27 -25.70 -37.99
CA MET A 1 -41.02 -24.98 -37.65
C MET A 1 -41.23 -24.21 -36.34
N SER A 2 -40.64 -24.65 -35.22
CA SER A 2 -40.23 -23.76 -34.10
C SER A 2 -39.61 -24.60 -32.97
N THR A 3 -38.28 -24.73 -32.95
CA THR A 3 -37.54 -25.36 -31.83
C THR A 3 -36.19 -24.65 -31.66
N THR A 4 -36.22 -23.37 -31.28
CA THR A 4 -34.95 -22.59 -31.16
C THR A 4 -34.89 -21.64 -29.98
N ARG A 5 -35.90 -21.57 -29.10
CA ARG A 5 -35.89 -20.63 -27.97
C ARG A 5 -35.15 -21.14 -26.70
N ASN A 6 -35.12 -22.45 -26.45
CA ASN A 6 -34.65 -22.98 -25.16
C ASN A 6 -33.12 -23.13 -25.02
N THR A 7 -32.38 -23.27 -26.12
CA THR A 7 -30.93 -23.48 -26.11
C THR A 7 -30.15 -22.21 -25.79
N ARG A 8 -30.65 -21.04 -26.23
CA ARG A 8 -29.98 -19.74 -26.00
C ARG A 8 -30.01 -19.31 -24.53
N VAL A 9 -31.08 -19.61 -23.81
CA VAL A 9 -31.24 -19.27 -22.37
C VAL A 9 -30.35 -20.15 -21.48
N ARG A 10 -30.16 -21.44 -21.83
CA ARG A 10 -29.23 -22.33 -21.11
C ARG A 10 -27.77 -21.94 -21.35
N LEU A 11 -27.42 -21.55 -22.58
CA LEU A 11 -26.06 -21.09 -22.93
C LEU A 11 -25.71 -19.76 -22.24
N MET A 12 -26.65 -18.82 -22.13
CA MET A 12 -26.46 -17.57 -21.38
C MET A 12 -26.29 -17.80 -19.87
N LYS A 13 -26.99 -18.76 -19.27
CA LYS A 13 -26.83 -19.12 -17.85
C LYS A 13 -25.48 -19.78 -17.56
N LEU A 14 -24.95 -20.59 -18.49
CA LEU A 14 -23.63 -21.22 -18.38
C LEU A 14 -22.46 -20.24 -18.53
N ALA A 15 -22.63 -19.15 -19.28
CA ALA A 15 -21.62 -18.11 -19.42
C ALA A 15 -21.64 -17.06 -18.29
N ALA A 16 -22.77 -16.85 -17.63
CA ALA A 16 -22.91 -15.86 -16.56
C ALA A 16 -22.15 -16.23 -15.28
N VAL A 17 -22.07 -17.53 -14.95
CA VAL A 17 -21.38 -18.04 -13.74
C VAL A 17 -19.86 -17.80 -13.78
N PRO A 18 -19.11 -18.14 -14.84
CA PRO A 18 -17.67 -17.84 -14.90
C PRO A 18 -17.38 -16.34 -14.97
N LEU A 19 -18.27 -15.53 -15.57
CA LEU A 19 -18.11 -14.07 -15.64
C LEU A 19 -18.30 -13.40 -14.27
N LEU A 20 -19.28 -13.89 -13.49
CA LEU A 20 -19.47 -13.47 -12.09
C LEU A 20 -18.30 -13.89 -11.21
N LEU A 21 -17.80 -15.13 -11.35
CA LEU A 21 -16.62 -15.61 -10.61
C LEU A 21 -15.35 -14.83 -10.96
N ALA A 22 -15.18 -14.39 -12.21
CA ALA A 22 -14.07 -13.53 -12.61
C ALA A 22 -14.16 -12.11 -12.01
N GLY A 23 -15.36 -11.62 -11.70
CA GLY A 23 -15.57 -10.31 -11.08
C GLY A 23 -15.14 -10.23 -9.60
N LEU A 24 -15.11 -11.36 -8.88
CA LEU A 24 -14.76 -11.37 -7.45
C LEU A 24 -13.25 -11.27 -7.17
N ALA A 25 -12.38 -11.47 -8.16
CA ALA A 25 -10.93 -11.46 -7.95
C ALA A 25 -10.31 -10.05 -7.87
N ALA A 26 -11.07 -8.99 -8.16
CA ALA A 26 -10.54 -7.64 -8.37
C ALA A 26 -10.40 -6.77 -7.10
N CYS A 27 -10.78 -7.25 -5.91
CA CYS A 27 -10.78 -6.42 -4.69
C CYS A 27 -9.51 -6.52 -3.84
N ALA A 28 -8.39 -7.01 -4.38
CA ALA A 28 -7.16 -7.08 -3.63
C ALA A 28 -6.39 -5.75 -3.73
N THR A 29 -6.26 -5.02 -2.63
CA THR A 29 -5.53 -3.74 -2.58
C THR A 29 -4.03 -3.99 -2.70
N PRO A 30 -3.34 -3.36 -3.65
CA PRO A 30 -1.91 -3.59 -3.82
C PRO A 30 -1.10 -2.95 -2.69
N PHE A 31 0.04 -3.56 -2.37
CA PHE A 31 1.00 -3.01 -1.43
C PHE A 31 1.78 -1.88 -2.11
N LYS A 32 1.99 -0.76 -1.41
CA LYS A 32 2.69 0.41 -1.94
C LYS A 32 3.85 0.75 -1.03
N ALA A 33 5.05 0.87 -1.60
CA ALA A 33 6.25 1.28 -0.91
C ALA A 33 6.93 2.42 -1.67
N ASP A 34 7.42 3.41 -0.94
CA ASP A 34 8.27 4.47 -1.46
C ASP A 34 9.72 4.05 -1.28
N VAL A 35 10.46 3.96 -2.38
CA VAL A 35 11.84 3.47 -2.39
C VAL A 35 12.77 4.57 -2.85
N SER A 36 13.72 4.95 -2.01
CA SER A 36 14.81 5.87 -2.34
C SER A 36 16.13 5.11 -2.43
N ARG A 37 16.93 5.42 -3.46
CA ARG A 37 18.20 4.73 -3.72
C ARG A 37 19.29 5.73 -4.06
N PHE A 38 20.49 5.46 -3.57
CA PHE A 38 21.70 6.21 -3.85
C PHE A 38 22.81 5.23 -4.18
N GLN A 39 23.53 5.49 -5.26
CA GLN A 39 24.68 4.70 -5.66
C GLN A 39 25.81 5.59 -6.16
N THR A 40 27.04 5.16 -5.88
CA THR A 40 28.26 5.82 -6.37
C THR A 40 28.88 5.01 -7.50
N GLN A 41 29.30 3.78 -7.20
CA GLN A 41 29.93 2.85 -8.14
C GLN A 41 29.66 1.42 -7.70
N LEU A 42 28.39 0.99 -7.69
CA LEU A 42 28.08 -0.41 -7.42
C LEU A 42 28.56 -1.24 -8.62
N PRO A 43 29.55 -2.14 -8.43
CA PRO A 43 30.08 -2.91 -9.53
C PRO A 43 29.05 -3.92 -10.00
N ALA A 44 28.96 -4.10 -11.33
CA ALA A 44 28.16 -5.17 -11.91
C ALA A 44 28.67 -6.54 -11.43
N PRO A 45 27.79 -7.54 -11.28
CA PRO A 45 28.14 -8.87 -10.80
C PRO A 45 29.08 -9.56 -11.80
N GLN A 46 30.38 -9.41 -11.59
CA GLN A 46 31.47 -9.99 -12.40
C GLN A 46 32.27 -11.05 -11.60
N GLY A 47 31.62 -11.69 -10.63
CA GLY A 47 32.27 -12.62 -9.69
C GLY A 47 32.50 -12.06 -8.29
N GLN A 48 31.90 -10.92 -7.94
CA GLN A 48 31.89 -10.43 -6.57
C GLN A 48 31.08 -11.35 -5.67
N SER A 49 31.66 -11.68 -4.52
CA SER A 49 30.98 -12.37 -3.43
C SER A 49 30.34 -11.37 -2.47
N PHE A 50 29.18 -11.70 -1.92
CA PHE A 50 28.47 -10.88 -0.93
C PHE A 50 28.14 -11.68 0.33
N ALA A 51 27.99 -10.98 1.46
CA ALA A 51 27.42 -11.52 2.68
C ALA A 51 26.46 -10.52 3.30
N VAL A 52 25.34 -11.01 3.84
CA VAL A 52 24.34 -10.18 4.52
C VAL A 52 24.63 -10.17 6.02
N VAL A 53 24.63 -8.99 6.62
CA VAL A 53 24.81 -8.78 8.06
C VAL A 53 23.77 -7.81 8.60
N ALA A 54 23.47 -7.90 9.89
CA ALA A 54 22.61 -6.94 10.55
C ALA A 54 23.33 -5.59 10.65
N ASP A 55 22.65 -4.51 10.27
CA ASP A 55 23.15 -3.15 10.50
C ASP A 55 22.99 -2.77 11.99
N ASP A 56 21.86 -3.15 12.60
CA ASP A 56 21.63 -3.01 14.04
C ASP A 56 22.23 -4.21 14.81
N PRO A 57 23.20 -3.99 15.71
CA PRO A 57 23.75 -5.02 16.58
C PRO A 57 22.70 -5.76 17.44
N ALA A 58 21.56 -5.13 17.75
CA ALA A 58 20.49 -5.75 18.53
C ALA A 58 19.75 -6.86 17.75
N LEU A 59 19.76 -6.79 16.42
CA LEU A 59 19.15 -7.79 15.54
C LEU A 59 20.12 -8.93 15.18
N ALA A 60 21.42 -8.75 15.45
CA ALA A 60 22.45 -9.73 15.12
C ALA A 60 22.19 -11.06 15.85
N GLY A 61 22.13 -12.15 15.07
CA GLY A 61 21.85 -13.50 15.60
C GLY A 61 20.37 -13.79 15.89
N GLY A 62 19.46 -12.86 15.58
CA GLY A 62 18.03 -13.08 15.68
C GLY A 62 17.48 -14.04 14.61
N LEU A 63 16.55 -14.91 14.99
CA LEU A 63 15.86 -15.81 14.04
C LEU A 63 15.02 -15.04 13.02
N GLU A 64 14.35 -13.96 13.46
CA GLU A 64 13.59 -13.10 12.56
C GLU A 64 14.51 -12.42 11.53
N PHE A 65 15.64 -11.88 11.98
CA PHE A 65 16.65 -11.31 11.10
C PHE A 65 17.14 -12.34 10.08
N SER A 66 17.48 -13.57 10.51
CA SER A 66 17.93 -14.62 9.58
C SER A 66 16.90 -14.89 8.48
N ARG A 67 15.61 -14.87 8.82
CA ARG A 67 14.53 -15.09 7.85
C ARG A 67 14.43 -13.99 6.81
N TYR A 68 14.66 -12.74 7.19
CA TYR A 68 14.65 -11.63 6.24
C TYR A 68 15.96 -11.49 5.48
N ALA A 69 17.09 -11.83 6.11
CA ALA A 69 18.38 -11.93 5.45
C ALA A 69 18.32 -12.93 4.28
N ASP A 70 17.70 -14.11 4.48
CA ASP A 70 17.46 -15.09 3.40
C ASP A 70 16.75 -14.47 2.18
N LEU A 71 15.83 -13.52 2.40
CA LEU A 71 15.11 -12.85 1.31
C LEU A 71 16.03 -11.90 0.54
N VAL A 72 16.87 -11.14 1.24
CA VAL A 72 17.86 -10.24 0.65
C VAL A 72 18.91 -11.05 -0.11
N GLU A 73 19.38 -12.16 0.48
CA GLU A 73 20.31 -13.08 -0.17
C GLU A 73 19.73 -13.66 -1.46
N ALA A 74 18.47 -14.09 -1.44
CA ALA A 74 17.79 -14.59 -2.62
C ALA A 74 17.64 -13.52 -3.71
N GLN A 75 17.42 -12.25 -3.35
CA GLN A 75 17.37 -11.14 -4.32
C GLN A 75 18.76 -10.85 -4.91
N MET A 76 19.80 -10.77 -4.07
CA MET A 76 21.17 -10.56 -4.52
C MET A 76 21.66 -11.70 -5.43
N ALA A 77 21.31 -12.94 -5.11
CA ALA A 77 21.59 -14.09 -5.96
C ALA A 77 20.85 -14.00 -7.31
N ARG A 78 19.60 -13.52 -7.34
CA ARG A 78 18.86 -13.27 -8.60
C ARG A 78 19.52 -12.21 -9.48
N LEU A 79 20.17 -11.22 -8.87
CA LEU A 79 20.95 -10.21 -9.60
C LEU A 79 22.26 -10.78 -10.17
N GLY A 80 22.71 -11.97 -9.73
CA GLY A 80 23.92 -12.64 -10.22
C GLY A 80 25.14 -12.50 -9.29
N TYR A 81 24.99 -11.95 -8.08
CA TYR A 81 26.04 -11.96 -7.08
C TYR A 81 26.16 -13.34 -6.42
N ALA A 82 27.37 -13.75 -6.05
CA ALA A 82 27.62 -15.03 -5.41
C ALA A 82 27.64 -14.88 -3.88
N GLN A 83 26.93 -15.74 -3.14
CA GLN A 83 26.97 -15.71 -1.68
C GLN A 83 28.34 -16.22 -1.17
N ALA A 84 28.96 -15.48 -0.25
CA ALA A 84 30.17 -15.90 0.43
C ALA A 84 29.86 -16.87 1.57
N ALA A 85 30.81 -17.72 1.94
CA ALA A 85 30.66 -18.64 3.08
C ALA A 85 30.67 -17.91 4.44
N SER A 86 31.32 -16.76 4.51
CA SER A 86 31.33 -15.91 5.71
C SER A 86 31.51 -14.42 5.32
N PRO A 87 31.12 -13.48 6.20
CA PRO A 87 31.29 -12.04 5.96
C PRO A 87 32.73 -11.61 5.67
N GLU A 88 33.71 -12.31 6.25
CA GLU A 88 35.13 -12.01 6.09
C GLU A 88 35.68 -12.42 4.72
N GLN A 89 35.00 -13.36 4.03
CA GLN A 89 35.36 -13.82 2.69
C GLN A 89 34.58 -13.09 1.59
N ALA A 90 33.65 -12.20 1.97
CA ALA A 90 32.86 -11.43 1.04
C ALA A 90 33.64 -10.25 0.47
N SER A 91 33.44 -9.95 -0.82
CA SER A 91 33.92 -8.70 -1.41
C SER A 91 32.97 -7.52 -1.12
N LEU A 92 31.69 -7.82 -0.90
CA LEU A 92 30.62 -6.87 -0.62
C LEU A 92 29.93 -7.25 0.69
N LEU A 93 29.83 -6.30 1.61
CA LEU A 93 29.07 -6.46 2.85
C LEU A 93 27.73 -5.76 2.72
N VAL A 94 26.65 -6.54 2.72
CA VAL A 94 25.29 -6.06 2.61
C VAL A 94 24.73 -5.91 4.03
N ARG A 95 24.66 -4.69 4.54
CA ARG A 95 24.06 -4.40 5.84
C ARG A 95 22.58 -4.18 5.66
N PHE A 96 21.78 -4.90 6.44
CA PHE A 96 20.34 -4.88 6.37
C PHE A 96 19.74 -4.54 7.73
N ASP A 97 18.75 -3.66 7.72
CA ASP A 97 17.94 -3.29 8.87
C ASP A 97 16.46 -3.26 8.51
N TYR A 98 15.61 -3.48 9.51
CA TYR A 98 14.17 -3.43 9.34
C TYR A 98 13.48 -2.93 10.62
N GLY A 99 12.38 -2.21 10.45
CA GLY A 99 11.66 -1.66 11.60
C GLY A 99 10.27 -1.14 11.28
N VAL A 100 9.56 -0.79 12.35
CA VAL A 100 8.25 -0.13 12.30
C VAL A 100 8.21 0.97 13.35
N ASP A 101 7.62 2.11 13.00
CA ASP A 101 7.43 3.21 13.93
C ASP A 101 6.39 2.89 15.02
N ASN A 102 6.26 3.79 16.00
CA ASN A 102 5.30 3.66 17.09
C ASN A 102 3.84 3.94 16.68
N GLY A 103 3.58 4.18 15.39
CA GLY A 103 2.29 4.59 14.89
C GLY A 103 1.99 6.07 15.12
N ARG A 104 1.18 6.64 14.24
CA ARG A 104 0.65 8.01 14.33
C ARG A 104 -0.84 7.98 14.12
N GLU A 105 -1.57 8.71 14.96
CA GLU A 105 -3.02 8.85 14.83
C GLU A 105 -3.36 9.71 13.61
N ARG A 106 -4.28 9.22 12.78
CA ARG A 106 -4.83 9.94 11.65
C ARG A 106 -6.33 10.05 11.83
N VAL A 107 -6.80 11.29 11.77
CA VAL A 107 -8.23 11.60 11.78
C VAL A 107 -8.68 11.78 10.34
N ARG A 108 -9.65 10.98 9.92
CA ARG A 108 -10.36 11.16 8.65
C ARG A 108 -11.78 11.60 8.99
N SER A 109 -12.15 12.78 8.49
CA SER A 109 -13.55 13.18 8.48
C SER A 109 -14.18 12.64 7.20
N THR A 110 -15.02 11.62 7.35
CA THR A 110 -15.91 11.14 6.29
C THR A 110 -17.28 11.75 6.52
N GLY A 111 -17.67 12.71 5.69
CA GLY A 111 -18.96 13.35 5.78
C GLY A 111 -19.29 14.06 4.49
N PHE A 112 -20.58 14.12 4.16
CA PHE A 112 -21.05 14.92 3.04
C PHE A 112 -21.21 16.36 3.52
N ALA A 113 -20.42 17.30 2.98
CA ALA A 113 -20.63 18.71 3.25
C ALA A 113 -21.89 19.16 2.50
N ASP A 114 -22.99 19.41 3.22
CA ASP A 114 -24.25 19.88 2.64
C ASP A 114 -24.05 21.27 2.00
N PRO A 115 -24.17 21.42 0.65
CA PRO A 115 -23.98 22.70 -0.03
C PRO A 115 -25.05 23.75 0.31
N PHE A 116 -26.18 23.32 0.89
CA PHE A 116 -27.35 24.15 1.18
C PHE A 116 -27.44 24.55 2.66
N TRP A 117 -26.60 23.99 3.54
CA TRP A 117 -26.62 24.22 4.99
C TRP A 117 -25.23 24.54 5.57
N GLY A 118 -24.62 25.62 5.11
CA GLY A 118 -23.44 26.22 5.76
C GLY A 118 -23.82 27.20 6.88
N SER A 119 -22.92 27.42 7.85
CA SER A 119 -23.07 28.31 9.04
C SER A 119 -23.50 29.77 8.76
N TRP A 120 -23.64 30.15 7.49
CA TRP A 120 -24.02 31.47 6.99
C TRP A 120 -25.45 31.54 6.40
N HIS A 121 -26.18 30.42 6.33
CA HIS A 121 -27.54 30.38 5.78
C HIS A 121 -28.58 30.69 6.86
N SER A 122 -28.92 31.98 6.98
CA SER A 122 -30.03 32.42 7.82
C SER A 122 -31.37 32.07 7.17
N TYR A 123 -32.32 31.58 7.98
CA TYR A 123 -33.69 31.22 7.61
C TYR A 123 -34.51 32.46 7.24
N ARG A 124 -34.14 33.14 6.14
CA ARG A 124 -34.83 34.33 5.65
C ARG A 124 -35.91 33.90 4.66
N PRO A 125 -37.20 34.20 4.93
CA PRO A 125 -38.27 33.88 4.00
C PRO A 125 -38.02 34.57 2.66
N VAL A 126 -38.09 33.82 1.56
CA VAL A 126 -37.97 34.37 0.21
C VAL A 126 -39.36 34.78 -0.26
N TYR A 127 -39.47 36.03 -0.67
CA TYR A 127 -40.70 36.59 -1.23
C TYR A 127 -40.53 36.73 -2.74
N TYR A 128 -41.46 36.19 -3.52
CA TYR A 128 -41.48 36.41 -4.96
C TYR A 128 -42.86 36.85 -5.41
N ARG A 129 -42.88 37.73 -6.41
CA ARG A 129 -44.10 38.28 -6.99
C ARG A 129 -44.50 37.40 -8.18
N THR A 130 -45.69 36.81 -8.09
CA THR A 130 -46.26 36.02 -9.18
C THR A 130 -46.63 36.92 -10.35
N ARG A 131 -46.74 36.33 -11.56
CA ARG A 131 -47.12 37.05 -12.78
C ARG A 131 -48.49 37.75 -12.68
N SER A 132 -49.33 37.30 -11.75
CA SER A 132 -50.64 37.89 -11.43
C SER A 132 -50.59 38.97 -10.33
N GLY A 133 -49.41 39.42 -9.90
CA GLY A 133 -49.23 40.54 -8.96
C GLY A 133 -49.21 40.16 -7.48
N TYR A 134 -49.57 38.93 -7.11
CA TYR A 134 -49.56 38.48 -5.71
C TYR A 134 -48.13 38.20 -5.22
N ILE A 135 -47.80 38.68 -4.02
CA ILE A 135 -46.54 38.37 -3.32
C ILE A 135 -46.76 37.09 -2.51
N ARG A 136 -46.02 36.03 -2.83
CA ARG A 136 -46.02 34.78 -2.06
C ARG A 136 -44.76 34.69 -1.20
N ARG A 137 -44.96 34.33 0.07
CA ARG A 137 -43.91 33.98 1.01
C ARG A 137 -43.66 32.48 0.92
N ILE A 138 -42.45 32.08 0.54
CA ILE A 138 -42.02 30.69 0.67
C ILE A 138 -41.14 30.58 1.90
N HIS A 139 -41.55 29.71 2.80
CA HIS A 139 -40.63 29.10 3.74
C HIS A 139 -39.95 27.94 3.02
N PRO A 140 -38.62 27.82 3.08
CA PRO A 140 -37.97 26.56 2.84
C PRO A 140 -38.34 25.61 3.99
N SER A 141 -39.58 25.12 4.00
CA SER A 141 -40.03 24.01 4.84
C SER A 141 -39.89 22.75 4.00
N SER A 142 -39.01 21.85 4.43
CA SER A 142 -38.67 20.60 3.78
C SER A 142 -39.92 19.77 3.46
N ALA A 143 -40.26 19.63 2.18
CA ALA A 143 -41.31 18.71 1.72
C ALA A 143 -40.86 17.23 1.77
N TRP A 144 -39.56 16.99 1.98
CA TRP A 144 -38.97 15.67 2.19
C TRP A 144 -38.44 15.64 3.63
N GLY A 145 -39.22 15.04 4.53
CA GLY A 145 -39.00 15.01 5.99
C GLY A 145 -37.86 14.12 6.46
N TYR A 146 -36.72 14.12 5.78
CA TYR A 146 -35.44 13.66 6.30
C TYR A 146 -34.44 14.77 6.02
N GLY A 147 -34.23 15.65 7.00
CA GLY A 147 -33.12 16.60 6.89
C GLY A 147 -31.81 15.83 6.91
N PHE A 148 -30.81 16.26 6.14
CA PHE A 148 -29.44 15.72 6.21
C PHE A 148 -28.74 16.00 7.56
N HIS A 149 -29.49 16.45 8.58
CA HIS A 149 -29.13 16.48 10.00
C HIS A 149 -29.72 15.29 10.78
N ASP A 150 -30.20 14.24 10.11
CA ASP A 150 -30.55 12.99 10.75
C ASP A 150 -29.27 12.28 11.21
N PRO A 151 -29.14 11.92 12.51
CA PRO A 151 -28.00 11.16 13.03
C PRO A 151 -27.71 9.85 12.29
N TRP A 152 -28.68 9.32 11.53
CA TRP A 152 -28.54 8.12 10.71
C TRP A 152 -27.95 8.36 9.30
N PHE A 153 -27.94 9.60 8.80
CA PHE A 153 -27.64 9.87 7.37
C PHE A 153 -26.67 11.02 7.07
N GLY A 154 -26.22 11.83 8.05
CA GLY A 154 -25.44 13.04 7.73
C GLY A 154 -24.60 13.66 8.83
N GLY A 155 -24.23 12.90 9.87
CA GLY A 155 -23.16 13.34 10.78
C GLY A 155 -21.82 13.30 10.07
N GLY A 156 -20.95 14.30 10.28
CA GLY A 156 -19.54 14.16 9.92
C GLY A 156 -18.95 13.05 10.78
N GLU A 157 -18.76 11.86 10.20
CA GLU A 157 -18.15 10.75 10.89
C GLU A 157 -16.65 11.04 10.97
N VAL A 158 -16.19 11.32 12.18
CA VAL A 158 -14.76 11.49 12.47
C VAL A 158 -14.24 10.12 12.85
N GLU A 159 -13.60 9.43 11.90
CA GLU A 159 -12.92 8.17 12.16
C GLU A 159 -11.46 8.46 12.55
N SER A 160 -11.04 7.97 13.71
CA SER A 160 -9.64 7.98 14.12
C SER A 160 -9.03 6.60 13.98
N TYR A 161 -7.90 6.50 13.29
CA TYR A 161 -7.15 5.25 13.13
C TYR A 161 -5.65 5.48 13.24
N THR A 162 -4.93 4.49 13.77
CA THR A 162 -3.47 4.51 13.86
C THR A 162 -2.84 4.02 12.57
N VAL A 163 -1.82 4.73 12.11
CA VAL A 163 -1.05 4.40 10.92
C VAL A 163 0.41 4.21 11.30
N PHE A 164 0.98 3.08 10.93
CA PHE A 164 2.37 2.72 11.13
C PHE A 164 3.17 2.94 9.84
N THR A 165 4.39 3.42 10.01
CA THR A 165 5.41 3.49 8.95
C THR A 165 6.38 2.36 9.18
N SER A 166 6.36 1.35 8.32
CA SER A 166 7.34 0.26 8.31
C SER A 166 8.40 0.53 7.26
N GLY A 167 9.65 0.21 7.53
CA GLY A 167 10.73 0.42 6.59
C GLY A 167 11.82 -0.64 6.67
N ILE A 168 12.61 -0.70 5.61
CA ILE A 168 13.89 -1.38 5.57
C ILE A 168 14.97 -0.43 5.09
N ASP A 169 16.19 -0.64 5.58
CA ASP A 169 17.39 0.05 5.13
C ASP A 169 18.38 -1.01 4.62
N LEU A 170 18.94 -0.75 3.43
CA LEU A 170 19.89 -1.62 2.77
C LEU A 170 21.13 -0.81 2.40
N LYS A 171 22.29 -1.26 2.86
CA LYS A 171 23.59 -0.62 2.60
C LYS A 171 24.54 -1.66 2.04
N ILE A 172 25.29 -1.31 1.00
CA ILE A 172 26.32 -2.21 0.44
C ILE A 172 27.66 -1.51 0.55
N ASP A 173 28.55 -2.11 1.32
CA ASP A 173 29.92 -1.65 1.53
C ASP A 173 30.91 -2.55 0.78
N ASN A 174 31.94 -1.95 0.20
CA ASN A 174 33.09 -2.71 -0.27
C ASN A 174 33.94 -3.15 0.92
N VAL A 175 34.27 -4.44 1.04
CA VAL A 175 35.04 -4.94 2.19
C VAL A 175 36.51 -4.51 2.13
N ALA A 176 37.10 -4.40 0.94
CA ALA A 176 38.51 -4.04 0.78
C ALA A 176 38.77 -2.54 1.01
N SER A 177 37.88 -1.66 0.55
CA SER A 177 38.03 -0.21 0.71
C SER A 177 37.24 0.38 1.87
N GLY A 178 36.25 -0.34 2.41
CA GLY A 178 35.30 0.16 3.40
C GLY A 178 34.32 1.21 2.85
N GLN A 179 34.33 1.46 1.54
CA GLN A 179 33.51 2.49 0.92
C GLN A 179 32.06 2.02 0.73
N ARG A 180 31.11 2.90 1.06
CA ARG A 180 29.69 2.73 0.73
C ARG A 180 29.47 2.85 -0.78
N LEU A 181 28.97 1.78 -1.38
CA LEU A 181 28.67 1.70 -2.82
C LEU A 181 27.20 1.94 -3.13
N PHE A 182 26.31 1.52 -2.23
CA PHE A 182 24.87 1.65 -2.36
C PHE A 182 24.21 1.93 -1.01
N GLU A 183 23.21 2.80 -1.01
CA GLU A 183 22.27 3.03 0.08
C GLU A 183 20.85 3.02 -0.48
N GLY A 184 19.97 2.25 0.12
CA GLY A 184 18.56 2.21 -0.25
C GLY A 184 17.68 2.18 0.97
N LYS A 185 16.58 2.93 0.93
CA LYS A 185 15.53 2.91 1.94
C LYS A 185 14.19 2.65 1.29
N ALA A 186 13.42 1.70 1.82
CA ALA A 186 12.07 1.42 1.35
C ALA A 186 11.10 1.56 2.53
N GLU A 187 10.08 2.40 2.38
CA GLU A 187 9.09 2.70 3.42
C GLU A 187 7.67 2.43 2.91
N ALA A 188 6.84 1.86 3.76
CA ALA A 188 5.42 1.66 3.50
C ALA A 188 4.59 2.10 4.70
N VAL A 189 3.42 2.65 4.39
CA VAL A 189 2.47 3.18 5.36
C VAL A 189 1.29 2.22 5.44
N SER A 190 1.04 1.65 6.62
CA SER A 190 0.04 0.61 6.84
C SER A 190 -0.70 0.82 8.16
N THR A 191 -1.92 0.32 8.26
CA THR A 191 -2.65 0.23 9.54
C THR A 191 -2.19 -0.96 10.38
N SER A 192 -1.33 -1.83 9.84
CA SER A 192 -0.72 -2.97 10.53
C SER A 192 0.75 -2.72 10.80
N ASN A 193 1.23 -3.18 11.95
CA ASN A 193 2.64 -3.15 12.36
C ASN A 193 3.31 -4.54 12.28
N ARG A 194 2.72 -5.50 11.56
CA ARG A 194 3.24 -6.88 11.50
C ARG A 194 4.37 -7.00 10.48
N LEU A 195 5.61 -6.82 10.96
CA LEU A 195 6.83 -6.96 10.16
C LEU A 195 6.89 -8.23 9.29
N PRO A 196 6.46 -9.43 9.76
CA PRO A 196 6.50 -10.65 8.94
C PRO A 196 5.71 -10.59 7.63
N HIS A 197 4.75 -9.67 7.51
CA HIS A 197 3.98 -9.45 6.28
C HIS A 197 4.45 -8.23 5.48
N LEU A 198 5.14 -7.30 6.14
CA LEU A 198 5.56 -6.03 5.53
C LEU A 198 6.96 -6.15 4.94
N VAL A 199 7.90 -6.71 5.69
CA VAL A 199 9.31 -6.82 5.30
C VAL A 199 9.51 -7.57 3.99
N PRO A 200 8.86 -8.73 3.73
CA PRO A 200 9.03 -9.41 2.44
C PRO A 200 8.65 -8.54 1.23
N ASN A 201 7.54 -7.82 1.34
CA ASN A 201 7.08 -6.90 0.30
C ASN A 201 8.00 -5.68 0.18
N LEU A 202 8.52 -5.15 1.30
CA LEU A 202 9.50 -4.05 1.27
C LEU A 202 10.81 -4.48 0.59
N VAL A 203 11.30 -5.68 0.87
CA VAL A 203 12.49 -6.25 0.21
C VAL A 203 12.24 -6.42 -1.29
N GLU A 204 11.10 -6.98 -1.68
CA GLU A 204 10.74 -7.08 -3.10
C GLU A 204 10.67 -5.69 -3.78
N ALA A 205 10.11 -4.69 -3.10
CA ALA A 205 10.05 -3.33 -3.63
C ALA A 205 11.45 -2.73 -3.82
N MET A 206 12.34 -2.93 -2.83
CA MET A 206 13.72 -2.46 -2.87
C MET A 206 14.48 -2.98 -4.08
N PHE A 207 14.28 -4.26 -4.41
CA PHE A 207 15.00 -4.93 -5.50
C PHE A 207 14.32 -4.81 -6.87
N THR A 208 13.14 -4.20 -6.95
CA THR A 208 12.49 -3.88 -8.23
C THR A 208 13.29 -2.81 -8.98
N ASP A 209 13.72 -3.12 -10.21
CA ASP A 209 14.58 -2.27 -11.06
C ASP A 209 15.91 -1.84 -10.41
N PHE A 210 16.47 -2.71 -9.57
CA PHE A 210 17.74 -2.47 -8.89
C PHE A 210 18.93 -2.34 -9.87
N PRO A 211 19.89 -1.41 -9.65
CA PRO A 211 20.02 -0.46 -8.54
C PRO A 211 19.25 0.87 -8.73
N GLY A 212 18.59 1.06 -9.88
CA GLY A 212 17.77 2.24 -10.19
C GLY A 212 18.56 3.55 -10.37
N ASN A 213 17.83 4.67 -10.40
CA ASN A 213 18.42 6.01 -10.47
C ASN A 213 18.82 6.50 -9.08
N SER A 214 19.99 7.13 -8.99
CA SER A 214 20.50 7.71 -7.74
C SER A 214 19.76 9.01 -7.41
N GLY A 215 19.28 9.15 -6.17
CA GLY A 215 18.62 10.36 -5.66
C GLY A 215 17.14 10.49 -5.97
N GLU A 216 16.53 9.47 -6.58
CA GLU A 216 15.10 9.43 -6.88
C GLU A 216 14.34 8.63 -5.81
N THR A 217 13.14 9.10 -5.44
CA THR A 217 12.18 8.30 -4.65
C THR A 217 11.06 7.83 -5.56
N VAL A 218 10.96 6.52 -5.77
CA VAL A 218 9.98 5.90 -6.66
C VAL A 218 8.96 5.13 -5.84
N ARG A 219 7.68 5.31 -6.16
CA ARG A 219 6.60 4.52 -5.56
C ARG A 219 6.45 3.19 -6.30
N ILE A 220 6.82 2.11 -5.64
CA ILE A 220 6.68 0.75 -6.14
C ILE A 220 5.37 0.14 -5.64
N THR A 221 4.66 -0.54 -6.54
CA THR A 221 3.39 -1.20 -6.24
C THR A 221 3.55 -2.71 -6.43
N ILE A 222 3.32 -3.49 -5.37
CA ILE A 222 3.43 -4.94 -5.38
C ILE A 222 2.05 -5.56 -5.33
N ALA A 223 1.87 -6.64 -6.10
CA ALA A 223 0.64 -7.39 -6.11
C ALA A 223 0.38 -8.00 -4.72
N PRO A 224 -0.87 -7.96 -4.22
CA PRO A 224 -1.19 -8.46 -2.90
C PRO A 224 -0.98 -9.97 -2.80
N ASP A 225 -0.50 -10.43 -1.64
CA ASP A 225 -0.33 -11.83 -1.33
C ASP A 225 -1.62 -12.63 -1.54
N LYS A 226 -1.52 -13.79 -2.19
CA LYS A 226 -2.63 -14.74 -2.28
C LYS A 226 -2.90 -15.28 -0.87
N LYS A 227 -3.97 -14.79 -0.24
CA LYS A 227 -4.48 -15.36 1.02
C LYS A 227 -5.01 -16.76 0.77
N THR A 228 -4.16 -17.78 0.94
CA THR A 228 -4.59 -19.18 0.96
C THR A 228 -5.23 -19.47 2.31
N VAL A 229 -6.56 -19.40 2.39
CA VAL A 229 -7.29 -19.87 3.58
C VAL A 229 -7.22 -21.38 3.61
N ARG A 230 -6.43 -21.94 4.54
CA ARG A 230 -6.43 -23.38 4.80
C ARG A 230 -7.77 -23.71 5.48
N ARG A 231 -8.66 -24.38 4.74
CA ARG A 231 -9.90 -24.92 5.33
C ARG A 231 -9.47 -26.01 6.31
N ILE A 232 -9.84 -25.85 7.57
CA ILE A 232 -9.68 -26.90 8.58
C ILE A 232 -10.89 -27.80 8.36
N ASP A 233 -10.66 -28.97 7.78
CA ASP A 233 -11.66 -30.03 7.65
C ASP A 233 -11.68 -30.89 8.92
#